data_AF-A0A176FJT0-F1
#
_entry.id   AF-A0A176FJT0-F1
#
_cell.length_a   1.000
_cell.length_b   1.000
_cell.length_c   1.000
_cell.angle_alpha   90.00
_cell.angle_beta   90.00
_cell.angle_gamma   90.00
#
_symmetry.space_group_name_H-M   'P 1'
#
loop_
_entity.id
_entity.type
_entity.pdbx_description
1 polymer ?
#
loop_
_entity_poly.entity_id
_entity_poly.type
_entity_poly.pdbx_seq_one_letter_code
_entity_poly.pdbx_strand_id
1 'polypeptide(L)'
;MVAVFIGGWSLLRLAGCPAPQAFVWAAVLAQAAQVWHVLPLTARRPLAIGRASSAAKWGVAAILALMAVQLWWADPLFSQRLISLYCAAYAGIMLITARSASGALARTIAGPDAAEVPSCVHRRLFHLYAGLAIIVLAVNESLLALGTELGTRVALLSLLPIVLHYIFQIALPMAVQQSGDRET
;
A
#
# COMPACT_ATOMS: atom_id res chain seq x y z
N MET A 1 8.54 7.37 -3.53
CA MET A 1 8.72 6.29 -2.55
C MET A 1 9.99 5.47 -2.80
N VAL A 2 10.14 4.78 -3.94
CA VAL A 2 11.30 3.92 -4.24
C VAL A 2 12.65 4.65 -4.13
N ALA A 3 12.76 5.84 -4.73
CA ALA A 3 13.98 6.66 -4.66
C ALA A 3 14.34 7.07 -3.23
N VAL A 4 13.33 7.34 -2.37
CA VAL A 4 13.54 7.68 -0.95
C VAL A 4 14.02 6.47 -0.17
N PHE A 5 13.50 5.27 -0.47
CA PHE A 5 13.91 4.04 0.20
C PHE A 5 15.34 3.63 -0.16
N ILE A 6 15.67 3.54 -1.45
CA ILE A 6 17.03 3.20 -1.90
C ILE A 6 18.02 4.30 -1.50
N GLY A 7 17.67 5.57 -1.70
CA GLY A 7 18.52 6.71 -1.38
C GLY A 7 18.80 6.79 0.11
N GLY A 8 17.76 6.68 0.94
CA GLY A 8 17.89 6.66 2.40
C GLY A 8 18.74 5.50 2.91
N TRP A 9 18.53 4.29 2.39
CA TRP A 9 19.37 3.13 2.70
C TRP A 9 20.83 3.39 2.35
N SER A 10 21.10 3.82 1.11
CA SER A 10 22.46 4.00 0.59
C SER A 10 23.21 5.08 1.39
N LEU A 11 22.55 6.21 1.68
CA LEU A 11 23.14 7.28 2.48
C LEU A 11 23.47 6.84 3.91
N LEU A 12 22.56 6.12 4.58
CA LEU A 12 22.80 5.63 5.94
C LEU A 12 23.91 4.57 5.97
N ARG A 13 23.99 3.71 4.95
CA ARG A 13 25.09 2.74 4.82
C ARG A 13 26.43 3.42 4.58
N LEU A 14 26.47 4.46 3.74
CA LEU A 14 27.68 5.29 3.53
C LEU A 14 28.11 6.03 4.80
N ALA A 15 27.15 6.46 5.62
CA ALA A 15 27.41 7.07 6.92
C ALA A 15 27.83 6.06 8.02
N GLY A 16 27.96 4.77 7.68
CA GLY A 16 28.41 3.74 8.63
C GLY A 16 27.31 3.20 9.55
N CYS A 17 26.03 3.50 9.32
CA CYS A 17 24.96 2.96 10.14
C CYS A 17 24.87 1.43 10.02
N PRO A 18 24.56 0.72 11.13
CA PRO A 18 24.26 -0.70 11.10
C PRO A 18 23.15 -1.00 10.09
N ALA A 19 23.30 -2.08 9.33
CA ALA A 19 22.33 -2.49 8.31
C ALA A 19 20.88 -2.60 8.84
N PRO A 20 20.61 -3.17 10.03
CA PRO A 20 19.24 -3.23 10.57
C PRO A 20 18.61 -1.84 10.76
N GLN A 21 19.37 -0.90 11.33
CA GLN A 21 18.90 0.47 11.57
C GLN A 21 18.70 1.23 10.27
N ALA A 22 19.66 1.12 9.34
CA ALA A 22 19.56 1.74 8.02
C ALA A 22 18.30 1.27 7.27
N PHE A 23 17.93 -0.01 7.41
CA PHE A 23 16.74 -0.59 6.79
C PHE A 23 15.47 0.08 7.33
N VAL A 24 15.32 0.10 8.65
CA VAL A 24 14.13 0.63 9.32
C VAL A 24 14.00 2.13 9.07
N TRP A 25 15.07 2.90 9.21
CA TRP A 25 15.04 4.34 8.94
C TRP A 25 14.67 4.65 7.49
N ALA A 26 15.29 3.96 6.53
CA ALA A 26 14.95 4.16 5.12
C ALA A 26 13.47 3.81 4.84
N ALA A 27 12.97 2.71 5.43
CA ALA A 27 11.58 2.29 5.26
C ALA A 27 10.61 3.31 5.85
N VAL A 28 10.87 3.78 7.07
CA VAL A 28 10.03 4.79 7.74
C VAL A 28 10.05 6.12 6.99
N LEU A 29 11.22 6.57 6.51
CA LEU A 29 11.32 7.77 5.68
C LEU A 29 10.53 7.64 4.37
N ALA A 30 10.59 6.49 3.72
CA ALA A 30 9.84 6.23 2.51
C ALA A 30 8.32 6.24 2.76
N GLN A 31 7.87 5.66 3.88
CA GLN A 31 6.48 5.71 4.30
C GLN A 31 6.04 7.14 4.65
N ALA A 32 6.86 7.90 5.39
CA ALA A 32 6.57 9.27 5.77
C ALA A 32 6.43 10.17 4.54
N ALA A 33 7.34 10.03 3.57
CA ALA A 33 7.25 10.72 2.29
C ALA A 33 5.96 10.37 1.54
N GLN A 34 5.55 9.10 1.56
CA GLN A 34 4.29 8.67 0.94
C GLN A 34 3.07 9.31 1.62
N VAL A 35 3.02 9.29 2.96
CA VAL A 35 1.94 9.92 3.73
C VAL A 35 1.87 11.42 3.44
N TRP A 36 3.02 12.10 3.40
CA TRP A 36 3.10 13.53 3.10
C TRP A 36 2.57 13.87 1.71
N HIS A 37 2.86 13.05 0.69
CA HIS A 37 2.35 13.24 -0.66
C HIS A 37 0.84 12.97 -0.78
N VAL A 38 0.31 12.02 -0.02
CA VAL A 38 -1.11 11.62 -0.10
C VAL A 38 -2.02 12.55 0.73
N LEU A 39 -1.52 13.10 1.84
CA LEU A 39 -2.27 14.01 2.73
C LEU A 39 -2.96 15.20 2.02
N PRO A 40 -2.29 15.98 1.15
CA PRO A 40 -2.93 17.13 0.50
C PRO A 40 -4.03 16.70 -0.48
N LEU A 41 -3.92 15.52 -1.08
CA LEU A 41 -4.95 14.98 -1.98
C LEU A 41 -6.20 14.54 -1.21
N THR A 42 -6.02 13.96 -0.01
CA THR A 42 -7.15 13.58 0.85
C THR A 42 -7.80 14.77 1.53
N ALA A 43 -7.03 15.80 1.89
CA ALA A 43 -7.56 17.04 2.48
C ALA A 43 -8.41 17.88 1.50
N ARG A 44 -8.14 17.79 0.19
CA ARG A 44 -8.87 18.53 -0.86
C ARG A 44 -10.17 17.84 -1.30
N ARG A 45 -10.37 16.57 -0.97
CA ARG A 45 -11.63 15.89 -1.27
C ARG A 45 -12.66 16.24 -0.20
N PRO A 46 -13.88 16.69 -0.58
CA PRO A 46 -14.94 16.91 0.38
C PRO A 46 -15.34 15.56 0.98
N LEU A 47 -14.75 15.22 2.12
CA LEU A 47 -15.13 14.05 2.91
C LEU A 47 -16.58 14.27 3.34
N ALA A 48 -17.50 13.53 2.72
CA ALA A 48 -18.91 13.58 3.04
C ALA A 48 -19.12 13.34 4.55
N ILE A 49 -19.49 14.43 5.24
CA ILE A 49 -20.17 14.53 6.53
C ILE A 49 -19.64 13.61 7.66
N GLY A 50 -18.84 14.21 8.56
CA GLY A 50 -18.67 13.84 9.98
C GLY A 50 -17.87 12.58 10.30
N ARG A 51 -18.27 11.41 9.80
CA ARG A 51 -17.73 10.10 10.22
C ARG A 51 -16.48 9.68 9.44
N ALA A 52 -16.45 10.01 8.14
CA ALA A 52 -15.31 9.74 7.27
C ALA A 52 -14.07 10.61 7.60
N SER A 53 -14.29 11.86 8.04
CA SER A 53 -13.22 12.76 8.50
C SER A 53 -12.53 12.25 9.78
N SER A 54 -13.31 11.72 10.73
CA SER A 54 -12.76 11.14 11.96
C SER A 54 -11.94 9.87 11.66
N ALA A 55 -12.46 8.97 10.81
CA ALA A 55 -11.75 7.76 10.41
C ALA A 55 -10.42 8.07 9.70
N ALA A 56 -10.37 9.08 8.84
CA ALA A 56 -9.14 9.51 8.18
C ALA A 56 -8.10 10.05 9.18
N LYS A 57 -8.52 10.88 10.15
CA LYS A 57 -7.64 11.39 11.21
C LYS A 57 -7.06 10.26 12.06
N TRP A 58 -7.89 9.31 12.49
CA TRP A 58 -7.45 8.15 13.25
C TRP A 58 -6.53 7.23 12.43
N GLY A 59 -6.79 7.08 11.13
CA GLY A 59 -5.91 6.34 10.23
C GLY A 59 -4.51 6.96 10.13
N VAL A 60 -4.43 8.28 9.98
CA VAL A 60 -3.14 9.01 9.98
C VAL A 60 -2.44 8.86 11.33
N ALA A 61 -3.16 9.05 12.44
CA ALA A 61 -2.59 8.89 13.78
C ALA A 61 -2.06 7.48 14.03
N ALA A 62 -2.80 6.45 13.61
CA ALA A 62 -2.38 5.05 13.72
C ALA A 62 -1.11 4.77 12.90
N ILE A 63 -1.02 5.31 11.68
CA ILE A 63 0.17 5.18 10.83
C ILE A 63 1.38 5.86 11.48
N LEU A 64 1.23 7.06 12.02
CA LEU A 64 2.31 7.77 12.73
C LEU A 64 2.77 7.02 13.98
N ALA A 65 1.83 6.48 14.76
CA ALA A 65 2.15 5.64 15.91
C ALA A 65 2.92 4.38 15.50
N LEU A 66 2.51 3.71 14.42
CA LEU A 66 3.20 2.56 13.86
C LEU A 66 4.63 2.89 13.41
N MET A 67 4.84 4.03 12.75
CA MET A 67 6.19 4.51 12.38
C MET A 67 7.06 4.76 13.61
N ALA A 68 6.51 5.37 14.66
CA ALA A 68 7.24 5.60 15.90
C ALA A 68 7.65 4.29 16.58
N VAL A 69 6.75 3.29 16.61
CA VAL A 69 7.07 1.94 17.14
C VAL A 69 8.16 1.27 16.31
N GLN A 70 8.11 1.37 14.98
CA GLN A 70 9.16 0.82 14.11
C GLN A 70 10.52 1.45 14.40
N LEU A 71 10.59 2.78 14.53
CA LEU A 71 11.82 3.48 14.88
C LEU A 71 12.34 3.09 16.27
N TRP A 72 11.43 2.95 17.25
CA TRP A 72 11.78 2.57 18.61
C TRP A 72 12.39 1.17 18.68
N TRP A 73 11.80 0.21 17.96
CA TRP A 73 12.26 -1.18 17.99
C TRP A 73 13.49 -1.41 17.10
N ALA A 74 13.61 -0.65 16.01
CA ALA A 74 14.71 -0.71 15.04
C ALA A 74 15.04 -2.13 14.52
N ASP A 75 14.06 -3.04 14.55
CA ASP A 75 14.19 -4.42 14.09
C ASP A 75 13.61 -4.60 12.68
N PRO A 76 14.42 -4.99 11.68
CA PRO A 76 13.96 -5.21 10.32
C PRO A 76 12.92 -6.36 10.22
N LEU A 77 13.00 -7.38 11.08
CA LEU A 77 12.02 -8.48 11.06
C LEU A 77 10.64 -7.98 11.49
N PHE A 78 10.59 -7.16 12.54
CA PHE A 78 9.35 -6.51 12.96
C PHE A 78 8.75 -5.66 11.84
N SER A 79 9.55 -4.81 11.19
CA SER A 79 9.09 -3.99 10.06
C SER A 79 8.57 -4.83 8.90
N GLN A 80 9.22 -5.94 8.55
CA GLN A 80 8.76 -6.82 7.48
C GLN A 80 7.47 -7.58 7.84
N ARG A 81 7.34 -8.04 9.09
CA ARG A 81 6.09 -8.66 9.57
C ARG A 81 4.93 -7.69 9.57
N LEU A 82 5.20 -6.41 9.85
CA LEU A 82 4.21 -5.36 9.77
C LEU A 82 3.71 -5.14 8.34
N ILE A 83 4.62 -5.18 7.36
CA ILE A 83 4.27 -5.14 5.93
C ILE A 83 3.39 -6.34 5.56
N SER A 84 3.75 -7.55 5.99
CA SER A 84 2.93 -8.74 5.75
C SER A 84 1.53 -8.62 6.34
N LEU A 85 1.43 -8.20 7.61
CA LEU A 85 0.14 -8.00 8.28
C LEU A 85 -0.71 -6.95 7.57
N TYR A 86 -0.09 -5.83 7.17
CA TYR A 86 -0.76 -4.77 6.43
C TYR A 86 -1.27 -5.27 5.07
N CYS A 87 -0.43 -5.98 4.30
CA CYS A 87 -0.83 -6.52 3.00
C CYS A 87 -1.94 -7.56 3.12
N ALA A 88 -1.88 -8.44 4.11
CA ALA A 88 -2.91 -9.43 4.39
C ALA A 88 -4.25 -8.77 4.78
N ALA A 89 -4.22 -7.79 5.69
CA ALA A 89 -5.40 -7.04 6.09
C ALA A 89 -5.99 -6.26 4.91
N TYR A 90 -5.16 -5.57 4.13
CA TYR A 90 -5.58 -4.83 2.95
C TYR A 90 -6.22 -5.74 1.89
N ALA A 91 -5.58 -6.87 1.56
CA ALA A 91 -6.13 -7.84 0.62
C ALA A 91 -7.47 -8.39 1.14
N GLY A 92 -7.56 -8.73 2.44
CA GLY A 92 -8.80 -9.18 3.07
C GLY A 92 -9.93 -8.16 2.94
N ILE A 93 -9.67 -6.88 3.28
CA ILE A 93 -10.64 -5.80 3.15
C ILE A 93 -11.09 -5.64 1.68
N MET A 94 -10.16 -5.65 0.73
CA MET A 94 -10.47 -5.52 -0.69
C MET A 94 -11.33 -6.68 -1.21
N LEU A 95 -11.04 -7.92 -0.79
CA LEU A 95 -11.82 -9.10 -1.16
C LEU A 95 -13.22 -9.11 -0.53
N ILE A 96 -13.34 -8.70 0.75
CA ILE A 96 -14.64 -8.55 1.42
C ILE A 96 -15.46 -7.46 0.70
N THR A 97 -14.82 -6.34 0.35
CA THR A 97 -15.48 -5.22 -0.35
C THR A 97 -15.92 -5.63 -1.76
N ALA A 98 -15.12 -6.45 -2.47
CA ALA A 98 -15.48 -6.99 -3.78
C ALA A 98 -16.64 -8.01 -3.73
N ARG A 99 -16.80 -8.72 -2.61
CA ARG A 99 -17.89 -9.69 -2.40
C ARG A 99 -19.18 -9.06 -1.90
N SER A 100 -19.12 -7.94 -1.19
CA SER A 100 -20.31 -7.25 -0.67
C SER A 100 -21.21 -6.77 -1.82
N ALA A 101 -22.31 -7.48 -2.07
CA ALA A 101 -23.34 -7.08 -3.04
C ALA A 101 -23.98 -5.73 -2.71
N SER A 102 -23.96 -5.36 -1.43
CA SER A 102 -24.43 -4.09 -0.93
C SER A 102 -23.32 -3.05 -1.12
N GLY A 103 -23.44 -2.20 -2.14
CA GLY A 103 -22.53 -1.08 -2.41
C GLY A 103 -22.42 -0.03 -1.29
N ALA A 104 -22.83 -0.33 -0.05
CA ALA A 104 -22.64 0.52 1.12
C ALA A 104 -21.17 0.63 1.53
N LEU A 105 -20.43 -0.48 1.53
CA LEU A 105 -19.01 -0.50 1.91
C LEU A 105 -18.11 0.03 0.78
N ALA A 106 -18.54 -0.18 -0.48
CA ALA A 106 -17.92 0.45 -1.64
C ALA A 106 -18.15 1.98 -1.65
N ARG A 107 -19.35 2.47 -1.31
CA ARG A 107 -19.66 3.92 -1.22
C ARG A 107 -18.99 4.65 -0.06
N THR A 108 -18.59 3.94 1.01
CA THR A 108 -17.81 4.57 2.09
C THR A 108 -16.33 4.71 1.74
N ILE A 109 -15.80 3.86 0.85
CA ILE A 109 -14.39 3.87 0.43
C ILE A 109 -14.20 4.68 -0.86
N ALA A 110 -15.08 4.50 -1.82
CA ALA A 110 -15.16 5.27 -3.04
C ALA A 110 -16.08 6.47 -2.77
N GLY A 111 -15.49 7.67 -2.69
CA GLY A 111 -16.21 8.89 -2.33
C GLY A 111 -17.43 9.21 -3.22
N PRO A 112 -18.14 10.31 -2.96
CA PRO A 112 -19.43 10.63 -3.58
C PRO A 112 -19.45 10.59 -5.12
N ASP A 113 -18.32 10.82 -5.80
CA ASP A 113 -18.18 10.75 -7.27
C ASP A 113 -18.11 9.32 -7.84
N ALA A 114 -18.05 8.29 -6.99
CA ALA A 114 -18.01 6.89 -7.44
C ALA A 114 -19.36 6.36 -7.94
N ALA A 115 -20.41 7.18 -7.88
CA ALA A 115 -21.75 6.84 -8.34
C ALA A 115 -21.84 6.64 -9.87
N GLU A 116 -20.88 7.16 -10.65
CA GLU A 116 -20.88 7.06 -12.12
C GLU A 116 -20.17 5.81 -12.66
N VAL A 117 -19.40 5.08 -11.85
CA VAL A 117 -18.62 3.92 -12.33
C VAL A 117 -19.44 2.63 -12.18
N PRO A 118 -19.61 1.83 -13.26
CA PRO A 118 -20.33 0.56 -13.19
C PRO A 118 -19.80 -0.36 -12.08
N SER A 119 -20.70 -0.97 -11.32
CA SER A 119 -20.37 -1.83 -10.18
C SER A 119 -19.46 -3.02 -10.56
N CYS A 120 -19.50 -3.46 -11.83
CA CYS A 120 -18.65 -4.51 -12.38
C CYS A 120 -17.17 -4.07 -12.48
N VAL A 121 -16.91 -2.84 -12.91
CA VAL A 121 -15.56 -2.24 -13.00
C VAL A 121 -15.00 -2.06 -11.60
N HIS A 122 -15.81 -1.57 -10.66
CA HIS A 122 -15.40 -1.36 -9.28
C HIS A 122 -14.97 -2.67 -8.58
N ARG A 123 -15.72 -3.75 -8.81
CA ARG A 123 -15.38 -5.09 -8.31
C ARG A 123 -14.07 -5.64 -8.88
N ARG A 124 -13.86 -5.47 -10.19
CA ARG A 124 -12.60 -5.86 -10.86
C ARG A 124 -11.42 -5.06 -10.33
N LEU A 125 -11.60 -3.76 -10.11
CA LEU A 125 -10.58 -2.89 -9.54
C LEU A 125 -10.18 -3.34 -8.12
N PHE A 126 -11.14 -3.71 -7.28
CA PHE A 126 -10.83 -4.27 -5.96
C PHE A 126 -10.09 -5.61 -6.02
N HIS A 127 -10.46 -6.51 -6.95
CA HIS A 127 -9.69 -7.74 -7.15
C HIS A 127 -8.27 -7.45 -7.63
N LEU A 128 -8.08 -6.45 -8.50
CA LEU A 128 -6.76 -6.04 -8.95
C LEU A 128 -5.90 -5.51 -7.80
N TYR A 129 -6.46 -4.65 -6.94
CA TYR A 129 -5.78 -4.17 -5.74
C TYR A 129 -5.48 -5.30 -4.74
N ALA A 130 -6.41 -6.24 -4.54
CA ALA A 130 -6.19 -7.41 -3.70
C ALA A 130 -5.06 -8.29 -4.25
N GLY A 131 -5.05 -8.56 -5.57
CA GLY A 131 -4.00 -9.31 -6.24
C GLY A 131 -2.63 -8.66 -6.09
N LEU A 132 -2.57 -7.33 -6.21
CA LEU A 132 -1.36 -6.55 -5.98
C LEU A 132 -0.80 -6.78 -4.57
N ALA A 133 -1.67 -6.66 -3.56
CA ALA A 133 -1.27 -6.86 -2.17
C ALA A 133 -0.85 -8.30 -1.87
N ILE A 134 -1.49 -9.29 -2.50
CA ILE A 134 -1.09 -10.71 -2.40
C ILE A 134 0.30 -10.93 -3.00
N ILE A 135 0.61 -10.32 -4.15
CA ILE A 135 1.95 -10.41 -4.75
C ILE A 135 2.99 -9.79 -3.79
N VAL A 136 2.69 -8.62 -3.22
CA VAL A 136 3.59 -7.98 -2.24
C VAL A 136 3.81 -8.87 -1.02
N LEU A 137 2.74 -9.44 -0.49
CA LEU A 137 2.79 -10.37 0.64
C LEU A 137 3.65 -11.61 0.30
N ALA A 138 3.40 -12.24 -0.84
CA ALA A 138 4.11 -13.44 -1.28
C ALA A 138 5.61 -13.19 -1.46
N VAL A 139 5.99 -12.07 -2.10
CA VAL A 139 7.39 -11.68 -2.26
C VAL A 139 8.04 -11.43 -0.89
N ASN A 140 7.39 -10.66 -0.01
CA ASN A 140 7.95 -10.35 1.31
C ASN A 140 8.13 -11.60 2.19
N GLU A 141 7.13 -12.49 2.24
CA GLU A 141 7.23 -13.74 3.00
C GLU A 141 8.27 -14.70 2.40
N SER A 142 8.40 -14.74 1.07
CA SER A 142 9.47 -15.52 0.42
C SER A 142 10.86 -15.01 0.81
N LEU A 143 11.05 -13.69 0.86
CA LEU A 143 12.32 -13.08 1.28
C LEU A 143 12.67 -13.39 2.74
N LEU A 144 11.66 -13.42 3.61
CA LEU A 144 11.80 -13.81 5.01
C LEU A 144 12.13 -15.30 5.14
N ALA A 145 11.38 -16.17 4.46
CA ALA A 145 11.55 -17.62 4.52
C ALA A 145 12.93 -18.08 3.99
N LEU A 146 13.43 -17.41 2.95
CA LEU A 146 14.75 -17.70 2.38
C LEU A 146 15.92 -17.10 3.19
N GLY A 147 15.65 -16.36 4.26
CA GLY A 147 16.71 -15.79 5.10
C GLY A 147 17.63 -14.81 4.37
N THR A 148 17.16 -14.21 3.27
CA THR A 148 17.97 -13.36 2.38
C THR A 148 18.65 -12.19 3.10
N GLU A 149 19.80 -11.73 2.62
CA GLU A 149 20.47 -10.56 3.19
C GLU A 149 19.63 -9.28 3.08
N LEU A 150 19.79 -8.36 4.05
CA LEU A 150 19.03 -7.11 4.11
C LEU A 150 19.18 -6.26 2.84
N GLY A 151 20.37 -6.21 2.24
CA GLY A 151 20.60 -5.46 0.99
C GLY A 151 19.74 -5.98 -0.17
N THR A 152 19.67 -7.31 -0.33
CA THR A 152 18.83 -7.97 -1.34
C THR A 152 17.35 -7.69 -1.10
N ARG A 153 16.92 -7.69 0.17
CA ARG A 153 15.54 -7.33 0.54
C ARG A 153 15.22 -5.89 0.14
N VAL A 154 16.12 -4.94 0.40
CA VAL A 154 15.93 -3.53 -0.01
C VAL A 154 15.82 -3.41 -1.52
N ALA A 155 16.69 -4.07 -2.28
CA ALA A 155 16.68 -4.03 -3.74
C ALA A 155 15.36 -4.58 -4.31
N LEU A 156 14.93 -5.76 -3.85
CA LEU A 156 13.73 -6.42 -4.35
C LEU A 156 12.45 -5.69 -3.93
N LEU A 157 12.35 -5.24 -2.67
CA LEU A 157 11.20 -4.45 -2.18
C LEU A 157 11.13 -3.09 -2.86
N SER A 158 12.26 -2.54 -3.32
CA SER A 158 12.30 -1.30 -4.10
C SER A 158 11.87 -1.49 -5.56
N LEU A 159 12.25 -2.61 -6.17
CA LEU A 159 11.88 -2.93 -7.55
C LEU A 159 10.40 -3.29 -7.67
N LEU A 160 9.85 -3.92 -6.65
CA LEU A 160 8.50 -4.46 -6.65
C LEU A 160 7.42 -3.41 -6.96
N PRO A 161 7.37 -2.21 -6.34
CA PRO A 161 6.42 -1.15 -6.71
C PRO A 161 6.52 -0.72 -8.17
N ILE A 162 7.72 -0.76 -8.78
CA ILE A 162 7.91 -0.40 -10.19
C ILE A 162 7.24 -1.45 -11.07
N VAL A 163 7.53 -2.74 -10.83
CA VAL A 163 6.92 -3.85 -11.57
C VAL A 163 5.39 -3.83 -11.41
N LEU A 164 4.92 -3.65 -10.19
CA LEU A 164 3.49 -3.56 -9.85
C LEU A 164 2.82 -2.36 -10.53
N HIS A 165 3.50 -1.22 -10.64
CA HIS A 165 3.00 -0.06 -11.35
C HIS A 165 2.76 -0.36 -12.84
N TYR A 166 3.70 -1.02 -13.51
CA TYR A 166 3.54 -1.42 -14.91
C TYR A 166 2.44 -2.46 -15.10
N ILE A 167 2.38 -3.48 -14.24
CA ILE A 167 1.29 -4.47 -14.25
C ILE A 167 -0.05 -3.76 -14.11
N PHE A 168 -0.16 -2.80 -13.19
CA PHE A 168 -1.39 -2.05 -12.98
C PHE A 168 -1.77 -1.19 -14.19
N GLN A 169 -0.80 -0.50 -14.80
CA GLN A 169 -1.05 0.28 -16.02
C GLN A 169 -1.55 -0.55 -17.20
N ILE A 170 -1.10 -1.81 -17.32
CA ILE A 170 -1.55 -2.71 -18.38
C ILE A 170 -2.91 -3.34 -18.03
N ALA A 171 -3.11 -3.71 -16.77
CA ALA A 171 -4.32 -4.39 -16.31
C ALA A 171 -5.55 -3.46 -16.25
N LEU A 172 -5.36 -2.17 -15.94
CA LEU A 172 -6.46 -1.23 -15.78
C LEU A 172 -7.25 -0.99 -17.09
N PRO A 173 -6.63 -0.71 -18.25
CA PRO A 173 -7.35 -0.60 -19.53
C PRO A 173 -8.08 -1.88 -19.90
N MET A 174 -7.45 -3.05 -19.71
CA MET A 174 -8.10 -4.34 -20.01
C MET A 174 -9.33 -4.59 -19.13
N ALA A 175 -9.26 -4.17 -17.86
CA ALA A 175 -10.38 -4.29 -16.94
C ALA A 175 -11.56 -3.39 -17.34
N VAL A 176 -11.29 -2.22 -17.95
CA VAL A 176 -12.30 -1.27 -18.43
C VAL A 176 -12.88 -1.67 -19.80
N GLN A 177 -12.04 -2.18 -20.70
CA GLN A 177 -12.47 -2.55 -22.06
C GLN A 177 -13.40 -3.77 -22.07
N GLN A 178 -13.10 -4.80 -21.27
CA GLN A 178 -13.95 -5.99 -21.15
C GLN A 178 -15.31 -5.76 -20.48
N SER A 179 -15.52 -4.63 -19.81
CA SER A 179 -16.84 -4.25 -19.31
C SER A 179 -17.73 -3.63 -20.38
N GLY A 180 -17.15 -2.90 -21.36
CA GLY A 180 -17.91 -2.34 -22.48
C GLY A 180 -18.50 -3.41 -23.39
N ASP A 181 -17.72 -4.46 -23.68
CA ASP A 181 -18.14 -5.56 -24.57
C ASP A 181 -19.23 -6.48 -23.99
N ARG A 182 -19.56 -6.36 -22.68
CA ARG A 182 -20.62 -7.16 -22.04
C ARG A 182 -21.95 -6.44 -21.90
N GLU A 183 -21.99 -5.14 -22.21
CA GLU A 183 -23.21 -4.31 -22.15
C GLU A 183 -23.83 -4.07 -23.55
N THR A 184 -23.19 -4.55 -24.61
CA THR A 184 -23.71 -4.62 -25.99
C THR A 184 -24.19 -6.01 -26.35
#